data_AF-A0A317D1H3-F1
#
_entry.id   AF-A0A317D1H3-F1
#
_cell.length_a   1.000
_cell.length_b   1.000
_cell.length_c   1.000
_cell.angle_alpha   90.00
_cell.angle_beta   90.00
_cell.angle_gamma   90.00
#
_symmetry.space_group_name_H-M   'P 1'
#
loop_
_entity.id
_entity.type
_entity.pdbx_description
1 polymer ?
#
loop_
_entity_poly.entity_id
_entity_poly.type
_entity_poly.pdbx_seq_one_letter_code
_entity_poly.pdbx_strand_id
1 'polypeptide(L)'
;MPSGVRIGSAADGRWLSLDPEYAELLGSEFGAVTAENAMKWGNLEPSPDVYAWTGADQLLTFAEQHDQAVYGHTLLGQNDVPKWVDPAWPAARLRTVLRDHVTTVVSRYRGRVWAWDVVNEALDEDGSLRDTLWLRKLGPGYVADVFRWAHAADPGARLFINDYGVEGRTRKADGLLAMVRDLRRAGVPVDGVGFQSHLQWDDRPRDLVGNLRRFAQLGVSVAITELDVRVELPETPAKLDRQAALYRQVLKACLAVTECVSFTVWGFTDARSWIPGYHEGYGAACLFDAALVPKPAYAALIDELRRLPPRSGGVSSPG
;
A
#
# COMPACT_ATOMS: atom_id res chain seq x y z
N MET A 1 9.06 7.23 -16.65
CA MET A 1 8.64 5.82 -16.44
C MET A 1 7.86 5.29 -17.66
N PRO A 2 8.28 4.19 -18.31
CA PRO A 2 7.71 3.71 -19.58
C PRO A 2 6.31 3.03 -19.50
N SER A 3 5.87 2.54 -18.33
CA SER A 3 4.68 1.67 -18.20
C SER A 3 3.42 2.32 -17.62
N GLY A 4 3.46 3.58 -17.19
CA GLY A 4 2.34 4.19 -16.43
C GLY A 4 2.18 3.67 -14.99
N VAL A 5 2.94 2.64 -14.61
CA VAL A 5 3.06 2.16 -13.22
C VAL A 5 3.93 3.13 -12.43
N ARG A 6 3.45 3.55 -11.26
CA ARG A 6 4.25 4.30 -10.29
C ARG A 6 5.14 3.33 -9.52
N ILE A 7 6.45 3.53 -9.56
CA ILE A 7 7.39 2.77 -8.71
C ILE A 7 7.61 3.60 -7.44
N GLY A 8 7.31 3.02 -6.29
CA GLY A 8 7.35 3.73 -5.02
C GLY A 8 8.00 2.95 -3.88
N SER A 9 8.18 3.63 -2.75
CA SER A 9 8.60 3.04 -1.49
C SER A 9 7.76 3.60 -0.34
N ALA A 10 7.43 2.75 0.64
CA ALA A 10 7.06 3.25 1.95
C ALA A 10 8.26 3.94 2.62
N ALA A 11 7.98 4.98 3.39
CA ALA A 11 8.96 5.74 4.14
C ALA A 11 8.36 6.30 5.44
N ASP A 12 9.19 6.37 6.47
CA ASP A 12 8.88 7.14 7.68
C ASP A 12 9.46 8.55 7.53
N GLY A 13 8.58 9.56 7.63
CA GLY A 13 8.94 10.98 7.50
C GLY A 13 10.04 11.41 8.47
N ARG A 14 10.19 10.74 9.61
CA ARG A 14 11.26 11.00 10.58
C ARG A 14 12.66 10.85 9.94
N TRP A 15 12.89 9.84 9.11
CA TRP A 15 14.22 9.59 8.54
C TRP A 15 14.65 10.62 7.51
N LEU A 16 13.70 11.29 6.86
CA LEU A 16 13.97 12.31 5.84
C LEU A 16 14.83 13.48 6.34
N SER A 17 14.79 13.75 7.66
CA SER A 17 15.60 14.79 8.30
C SER A 17 16.80 14.27 9.08
N LEU A 18 16.82 12.98 9.41
CA LEU A 18 17.84 12.37 10.25
C LEU A 18 18.90 11.61 9.44
N ASP A 19 18.60 11.29 8.19
CA ASP A 19 19.40 10.42 7.34
C ASP A 19 19.41 11.00 5.90
N PRO A 20 20.35 11.91 5.59
CA PRO A 20 20.40 12.58 4.29
C PRO A 20 20.62 11.63 3.12
N GLU A 21 21.40 10.56 3.30
CA GLU A 21 21.65 9.57 2.25
C GLU A 21 20.39 8.74 1.96
N TYR A 22 19.64 8.36 3.00
CA TYR A 22 18.31 7.77 2.84
C TYR A 22 17.35 8.71 2.07
N ALA A 23 17.32 10.01 2.43
CA ALA A 23 16.46 10.99 1.76
C ALA A 23 16.85 11.18 0.28
N GLU A 24 18.15 11.27 -0.02
CA GLU A 24 18.65 11.41 -1.39
C GLU A 24 18.30 10.20 -2.26
N LEU A 25 18.51 8.97 -1.75
CA LEU A 25 18.14 7.75 -2.46
C LEU A 25 16.63 7.64 -2.66
N LEU A 26 15.83 7.93 -1.63
CA LEU A 26 14.37 7.90 -1.74
C LEU A 26 13.89 8.87 -2.83
N GLY A 27 14.45 10.08 -2.87
CA GLY A 27 14.05 11.14 -3.78
C GLY A 27 14.52 10.95 -5.22
N SER A 28 15.56 10.15 -5.44
CA SER A 28 16.14 9.90 -6.77
C SER A 28 15.69 8.59 -7.42
N GLU A 29 15.41 7.55 -6.63
CA GLU A 29 15.09 6.21 -7.15
C GLU A 29 13.58 5.97 -7.35
N PHE A 30 12.72 6.69 -6.61
CA PHE A 30 11.28 6.42 -6.58
C PHE A 30 10.46 7.59 -7.12
N GLY A 31 9.32 7.28 -7.74
CA GLY A 31 8.35 8.26 -8.24
C GLY A 31 7.09 8.38 -7.38
N ALA A 32 7.01 7.64 -6.29
CA ALA A 32 5.90 7.69 -5.34
C ALA A 32 6.35 7.29 -3.93
N VAL A 33 5.67 7.82 -2.92
CA VAL A 33 5.91 7.49 -1.52
C VAL A 33 4.62 7.17 -0.78
N THR A 34 4.73 6.29 0.20
CA THR A 34 3.67 5.94 1.15
C THR A 34 4.15 6.22 2.56
N ALA A 35 3.32 6.84 3.40
CA ALA A 35 3.66 7.00 4.82
C ALA A 35 3.56 5.65 5.51
N GLU A 36 4.71 5.09 5.93
CA GLU A 36 4.76 3.75 6.53
C GLU A 36 3.87 3.66 7.78
N ASN A 37 3.92 4.69 8.63
CA ASN A 37 3.20 4.71 9.90
C ASN A 37 2.52 6.04 10.24
N ALA A 38 3.01 7.17 9.74
CA ALA A 38 2.56 8.49 10.19
C ALA A 38 1.10 8.82 9.86
N MET A 39 0.50 8.14 8.87
CA MET A 39 -0.89 8.36 8.44
C MET A 39 -1.86 7.30 8.97
N LYS A 40 -1.40 6.31 9.75
CA LYS A 40 -2.24 5.34 10.45
C LYS A 40 -2.97 6.04 11.61
N TRP A 41 -4.26 5.75 11.79
CA TRP A 41 -5.14 6.49 12.70
C TRP A 41 -4.55 6.66 14.12
N GLY A 42 -4.02 5.59 14.71
CA GLY A 42 -3.47 5.61 16.06
C GLY A 42 -2.29 6.55 16.25
N ASN A 43 -1.46 6.70 15.20
CA ASN A 43 -0.33 7.62 15.19
C ASN A 43 -0.76 9.04 14.82
N LEU A 44 -1.74 9.16 13.91
CA LEU A 44 -2.19 10.42 13.35
C LEU A 44 -3.11 11.19 14.30
N GLU A 45 -3.93 10.50 15.09
CA GLU A 45 -4.86 11.06 16.07
C GLU A 45 -4.71 10.36 17.43
N PRO A 46 -3.60 10.60 18.15
CA PRO A 46 -3.28 9.90 19.40
C PRO A 46 -4.24 10.24 20.56
N SER A 47 -5.03 11.30 20.45
CA SER A 47 -6.07 11.69 21.41
C SER A 47 -7.24 12.32 20.64
N PRO A 48 -8.48 12.28 21.17
CA PRO A 48 -9.64 12.78 20.45
C PRO A 48 -9.43 14.21 19.96
N ASP A 49 -9.60 14.45 18.66
CA ASP A 49 -9.44 15.76 18.00
C ASP A 49 -8.04 16.38 18.09
N VAL A 50 -7.03 15.62 18.54
CA VAL A 50 -5.64 16.04 18.62
C VAL A 50 -4.82 15.23 17.64
N TYR A 51 -4.33 15.91 16.60
CA TYR A 51 -3.64 15.27 15.48
C TYR A 51 -2.14 15.53 15.46
N ALA A 52 -1.36 14.49 15.18
CA ALA A 52 0.10 14.53 15.04
C ALA A 52 0.51 14.60 13.56
N TRP A 53 0.21 15.72 12.91
CA TRP A 53 0.39 15.90 11.46
C TRP A 53 1.85 15.88 10.98
N THR A 54 2.81 16.19 11.85
CA THR A 54 4.20 16.47 11.48
C THR A 54 4.83 15.41 10.58
N GLY A 55 4.73 14.12 10.93
CA GLY A 55 5.37 13.06 10.15
C GLY A 55 4.76 12.89 8.76
N ALA A 56 3.44 13.03 8.64
CA ALA A 56 2.74 12.97 7.36
C ALA A 56 3.03 14.22 6.51
N ASP A 57 2.97 15.42 7.10
CA ASP A 57 3.28 16.67 6.41
C ASP A 57 4.73 16.72 5.90
N GLN A 58 5.69 16.17 6.66
CA GLN A 58 7.08 16.00 6.24
C GLN A 58 7.20 15.14 4.99
N LEU A 59 6.51 14.00 4.95
CA LEU A 59 6.52 13.12 3.78
C LEU A 59 5.88 13.78 2.56
N LEU A 60 4.74 14.46 2.72
CA LEU A 60 4.10 15.18 1.61
C LEU A 60 4.99 16.30 1.07
N THR A 61 5.64 17.06 1.96
CA THR A 61 6.57 18.13 1.56
C THR A 61 7.76 17.56 0.79
N PHE A 62 8.32 16.45 1.26
CA PHE A 62 9.39 15.75 0.56
C PHE A 62 8.92 15.27 -0.82
N ALA A 63 7.75 14.65 -0.91
CA ALA A 63 7.19 14.18 -2.17
C ALA A 63 7.02 15.32 -3.19
N GLU A 64 6.53 16.48 -2.74
CA GLU A 64 6.39 17.68 -3.58
C GLU A 64 7.75 18.22 -4.07
N GLN A 65 8.79 18.19 -3.22
CA GLN A 65 10.14 18.63 -3.59
C GLN A 65 10.82 17.71 -4.62
N HIS A 66 10.39 16.45 -4.69
CA HIS A 66 10.97 15.41 -5.55
C HIS A 66 10.03 14.98 -6.69
N ASP A 67 8.95 15.73 -6.95
CA ASP A 67 7.94 15.39 -7.97
C ASP A 67 7.36 13.97 -7.84
N GLN A 68 7.23 13.49 -6.59
CA GLN A 68 6.71 12.16 -6.26
C GLN A 68 5.22 12.20 -5.95
N ALA A 69 4.50 11.15 -6.34
CA ALA A 69 3.10 10.99 -5.99
C ALA A 69 2.94 10.41 -4.56
N VAL A 70 1.95 10.87 -3.81
CA VAL A 70 1.69 10.35 -2.44
C VAL A 70 0.54 9.35 -2.43
N TYR A 71 0.80 8.16 -1.92
CA TYR A 71 -0.21 7.13 -1.63
C TYR A 71 -0.53 7.16 -0.13
N GLY A 72 -1.79 7.41 0.23
CA GLY A 72 -2.23 7.49 1.62
C GLY A 72 -2.51 6.11 2.21
N HIS A 73 -1.86 5.80 3.34
CA HIS A 73 -2.01 4.53 4.04
C HIS A 73 -2.06 4.77 5.56
N THR A 74 -3.15 4.45 6.26
CA THR A 74 -4.46 4.00 5.80
C THR A 74 -5.54 4.68 6.64
N LEU A 75 -6.75 4.84 6.10
CA LEU A 75 -7.86 5.49 6.82
C LEU A 75 -8.50 4.57 7.88
N LEU A 76 -8.51 3.26 7.63
CA LEU A 76 -9.05 2.28 8.57
C LEU A 76 -8.32 0.93 8.44
N GLY A 77 -7.39 0.68 9.36
CA GLY A 77 -6.75 -0.62 9.55
C GLY A 77 -7.16 -1.29 10.86
N GLN A 78 -7.07 -2.62 10.92
CA GLN A 78 -7.39 -3.38 12.15
C GLN A 78 -6.52 -2.93 13.34
N ASN A 79 -5.21 -2.79 13.12
CA ASN A 79 -4.22 -2.59 14.18
C ASN A 79 -3.94 -1.12 14.48
N ASP A 80 -4.64 -0.22 13.79
CA ASP A 80 -4.34 1.21 13.80
C ASP A 80 -5.38 2.03 14.56
N VAL A 81 -6.38 1.40 15.18
CA VAL A 81 -7.42 2.13 15.93
C VAL A 81 -6.80 2.73 17.22
N PRO A 82 -6.93 4.04 17.47
CA PRO A 82 -6.34 4.66 18.66
C PRO A 82 -6.99 4.16 19.94
N LYS A 83 -6.18 4.09 21.01
CA LYS A 83 -6.60 3.57 22.33
C LYS A 83 -7.75 4.33 22.98
N TRP A 84 -7.98 5.59 22.59
CA TRP A 84 -9.08 6.40 23.13
C TRP A 84 -10.45 6.04 22.52
N VAL A 85 -10.48 5.28 21.43
CA VAL A 85 -11.73 4.74 20.87
C VAL A 85 -12.20 3.61 21.76
N ASP A 86 -13.25 3.90 22.54
CA ASP A 86 -13.77 2.96 23.52
C ASP A 86 -14.77 1.98 22.87
N PRO A 87 -14.51 0.66 22.91
CA PRO A 87 -15.41 -0.35 22.35
C PRO A 87 -16.77 -0.43 23.07
N ALA A 88 -16.91 0.12 24.28
CA ALA A 88 -18.17 0.18 25.02
C ALA A 88 -19.14 1.24 24.46
N TRP A 89 -18.66 2.19 23.64
CA TRP A 89 -19.52 3.25 23.12
C TRP A 89 -20.69 2.72 22.27
N PRO A 90 -21.81 3.49 22.22
CA PRO A 90 -22.92 3.20 21.32
C PRO A 90 -22.48 3.24 19.85
N ALA A 91 -23.12 2.41 19.02
CA ALA A 91 -22.85 2.33 17.58
C ALA A 91 -22.90 3.71 16.89
N ALA A 92 -23.85 4.58 17.27
CA ALA A 92 -23.97 5.93 16.72
C ALA A 92 -22.71 6.78 16.98
N ARG A 93 -22.13 6.70 18.18
CA ARG A 93 -20.90 7.44 18.52
C ARG A 93 -19.70 6.91 17.75
N LEU A 94 -19.56 5.58 17.66
CA LEU A 94 -18.49 4.94 16.89
C LEU A 94 -18.56 5.30 15.40
N ARG A 95 -19.77 5.33 14.83
CA ARG A 95 -20.00 5.76 13.44
C ARG A 95 -19.58 7.21 13.22
N THR A 96 -19.94 8.11 14.14
CA THR A 96 -19.54 9.53 14.08
C THR A 96 -18.03 9.67 14.14
N VAL A 97 -17.38 9.05 15.13
CA VAL A 97 -15.92 9.14 15.30
C VAL A 97 -15.17 8.63 14.07
N LEU A 98 -15.57 7.48 13.53
CA LEU A 98 -14.95 6.93 12.31
C LEU A 98 -15.15 7.85 11.10
N ARG A 99 -16.38 8.35 10.89
CA ARG A 99 -16.66 9.29 9.80
C ARG A 99 -15.85 10.56 9.93
N ASP A 100 -15.78 11.13 11.13
CA ASP A 100 -15.13 12.42 11.37
C ASP A 100 -13.61 12.28 11.18
N HIS A 101 -13.01 11.17 11.61
CA HIS A 101 -11.61 10.84 11.29
C HIS A 101 -11.37 10.78 9.78
N VAL A 102 -12.11 9.92 9.07
CA VAL A 102 -11.98 9.72 7.61
C VAL A 102 -12.14 11.05 6.87
N THR A 103 -13.17 11.81 7.22
CA THR A 103 -13.48 13.09 6.56
C THR A 103 -12.37 14.11 6.84
N THR A 104 -11.88 14.21 8.07
CA THR A 104 -10.85 15.18 8.47
C THR A 104 -9.53 14.90 7.74
N VAL A 105 -9.08 13.65 7.75
CA VAL A 105 -7.81 13.25 7.14
C VAL A 105 -7.85 13.41 5.62
N VAL A 106 -8.89 12.91 4.95
CA VAL A 106 -9.02 13.03 3.50
C VAL A 106 -9.18 14.50 3.07
N SER A 107 -9.98 15.29 3.79
CA SER A 107 -10.16 16.72 3.46
C SER A 107 -8.88 17.52 3.61
N ARG A 108 -8.05 17.23 4.63
CA ARG A 108 -6.77 17.92 4.83
C ARG A 108 -5.82 17.73 3.64
N TYR A 109 -5.76 16.52 3.10
CA TYR A 109 -4.83 16.16 2.03
C TYR A 109 -5.48 16.14 0.64
N ARG A 110 -6.67 16.72 0.52
CA ARG A 110 -7.43 16.79 -0.72
C ARG A 110 -6.58 17.32 -1.87
N GLY A 111 -6.53 16.56 -2.98
CA GLY A 111 -5.75 16.91 -4.17
C GLY A 111 -4.23 16.75 -4.05
N ARG A 112 -3.71 16.35 -2.88
CA ARG A 112 -2.27 16.08 -2.66
C ARG A 112 -1.95 14.60 -2.56
N VAL A 113 -2.94 13.78 -2.20
CA VAL A 113 -2.86 12.32 -2.16
C VAL A 113 -3.62 11.75 -3.35
N TRP A 114 -2.95 10.96 -4.21
CA TRP A 114 -3.58 10.47 -5.45
C TRP A 114 -4.44 9.23 -5.22
N ALA A 115 -4.11 8.43 -4.21
CA ALA A 115 -4.87 7.25 -3.81
C ALA A 115 -4.81 7.02 -2.31
N TRP A 116 -5.86 6.40 -1.77
CA TRP A 116 -5.96 5.99 -0.38
C TRP A 116 -6.24 4.50 -0.25
N ASP A 117 -5.52 3.83 0.64
CA ASP A 117 -6.04 2.63 1.28
C ASP A 117 -7.11 3.05 2.26
N VAL A 118 -8.37 2.87 1.86
CA VAL A 118 -9.53 3.30 2.63
C VAL A 118 -9.83 2.30 3.74
N VAL A 119 -9.74 1.00 3.44
CA VAL A 119 -9.84 -0.07 4.41
C VAL A 119 -8.70 -1.05 4.17
N ASN A 120 -7.93 -1.32 5.22
CA ASN A 120 -6.79 -2.24 5.22
C ASN A 120 -7.15 -3.52 6.01
N GLU A 121 -6.86 -4.69 5.44
CA GLU A 121 -6.95 -6.00 6.10
C GLU A 121 -8.36 -6.36 6.61
N ALA A 122 -9.37 -6.09 5.78
CA ALA A 122 -10.78 -6.28 6.14
C ALA A 122 -11.18 -7.76 6.29
N LEU A 123 -10.36 -8.70 5.82
CA LEU A 123 -10.70 -10.12 5.74
C LEU A 123 -9.80 -11.01 6.61
N ASP A 124 -10.39 -12.10 7.10
CA ASP A 124 -9.68 -13.25 7.64
C ASP A 124 -9.25 -14.22 6.52
N GLU A 125 -8.38 -15.17 6.86
CA GLU A 125 -7.78 -16.12 5.90
C GLU A 125 -8.78 -17.03 5.17
N ASP A 126 -9.97 -17.20 5.74
CA ASP A 126 -11.06 -17.94 5.11
C ASP A 126 -11.88 -17.11 4.10
N GLY A 127 -11.58 -15.82 3.96
CA GLY A 127 -12.27 -14.88 3.08
C GLY A 127 -13.51 -14.23 3.69
N SER A 128 -13.81 -14.48 4.97
CA SER A 128 -14.86 -13.79 5.70
C SER A 128 -14.40 -12.41 6.20
N LEU A 129 -15.37 -11.51 6.43
CA LEU A 129 -15.10 -10.22 7.07
C LEU A 129 -14.55 -10.45 8.48
N ARG A 130 -13.39 -9.83 8.74
CA ARG A 130 -12.69 -9.94 10.01
C ARG A 130 -13.53 -9.42 11.18
N ASP A 131 -13.49 -10.13 12.30
CA ASP A 131 -14.21 -9.75 13.52
C ASP A 131 -13.60 -8.52 14.22
N THR A 132 -13.96 -7.34 13.75
CA THR A 132 -13.52 -6.04 14.30
C THR A 132 -14.59 -5.37 15.15
N LEU A 133 -14.18 -4.38 15.96
CA LEU A 133 -15.12 -3.49 16.66
C LEU A 133 -16.19 -2.92 15.70
N TRP A 134 -15.75 -2.53 14.51
CA TRP A 134 -16.59 -1.93 13.48
C TRP A 134 -17.61 -2.92 12.95
N LEU A 135 -17.20 -4.15 12.63
CA LEU A 135 -18.14 -5.20 12.22
C LEU A 135 -19.18 -5.48 13.31
N ARG A 136 -18.74 -5.68 14.57
CA ARG A 136 -19.65 -6.00 15.68
C ARG A 136 -20.64 -4.89 16.01
N LYS A 137 -20.23 -3.62 15.92
CA LYS A 137 -21.05 -2.47 16.33
C LYS A 137 -21.84 -1.85 15.19
N LEU A 138 -21.28 -1.82 13.98
CA LEU A 138 -21.86 -1.12 12.82
C LEU A 138 -22.41 -2.10 11.76
N GLY A 139 -22.06 -3.39 11.84
CA GLY A 139 -22.41 -4.38 10.83
C GLY A 139 -21.54 -4.27 9.57
N PRO A 140 -21.68 -5.22 8.63
CA PRO A 140 -20.78 -5.35 7.47
C PRO A 140 -20.83 -4.14 6.51
N GLY A 141 -21.88 -3.31 6.59
CA GLY A 141 -22.01 -2.09 5.79
C GLY A 141 -20.97 -1.01 6.08
N TYR A 142 -20.20 -1.12 7.18
CA TYR A 142 -19.20 -0.12 7.56
C TYR A 142 -18.16 0.12 6.46
N VAL A 143 -17.74 -0.92 5.73
CA VAL A 143 -16.77 -0.79 4.63
C VAL A 143 -17.32 0.16 3.56
N ALA A 144 -18.57 -0.06 3.12
CA ALA A 144 -19.22 0.79 2.14
C ALA A 144 -19.37 2.24 2.62
N ASP A 145 -19.65 2.44 3.91
CA ASP A 145 -19.77 3.76 4.51
C ASP A 145 -18.46 4.53 4.49
N VAL A 146 -17.34 3.91 4.89
CA VAL A 146 -16.01 4.54 4.90
C VAL A 146 -15.58 4.98 3.50
N PHE A 147 -15.81 4.13 2.48
CA PHE A 147 -15.58 4.50 1.08
C PHE A 147 -16.40 5.70 0.63
N ARG A 148 -17.69 5.76 1.00
CA ARG A 148 -18.54 6.90 0.64
C ARG A 148 -18.10 8.18 1.34
N TRP A 149 -17.66 8.11 2.59
CA TRP A 149 -17.13 9.27 3.32
C TRP A 149 -15.82 9.77 2.72
N ALA A 150 -14.89 8.87 2.40
CA ALA A 150 -13.64 9.21 1.74
C ALA A 150 -13.89 9.88 0.38
N HIS A 151 -14.76 9.30 -0.45
CA HIS A 151 -15.11 9.89 -1.76
C HIS A 151 -15.78 11.25 -1.63
N ALA A 152 -16.66 11.44 -0.63
CA ALA A 152 -17.30 12.73 -0.41
C ALA A 152 -16.31 13.82 0.01
N ALA A 153 -15.27 13.46 0.77
CA ALA A 153 -14.23 14.38 1.22
C ALA A 153 -13.24 14.74 0.10
N ASP A 154 -12.85 13.77 -0.74
CA ASP A 154 -12.08 14.02 -1.96
C ASP A 154 -12.51 13.10 -3.13
N PRO A 155 -13.37 13.59 -4.04
CA PRO A 155 -13.77 12.84 -5.22
C PRO A 155 -12.64 12.62 -6.25
N GLY A 156 -11.52 13.33 -6.12
CA GLY A 156 -10.38 13.25 -7.04
C GLY A 156 -9.36 12.16 -6.67
N ALA A 157 -9.35 11.72 -5.41
CA ALA A 157 -8.49 10.64 -4.95
C ALA A 157 -9.07 9.27 -5.32
N ARG A 158 -8.21 8.33 -5.70
CA ARG A 158 -8.61 6.95 -5.99
C ARG A 158 -8.71 6.12 -4.71
N LEU A 159 -9.76 5.32 -4.57
CA LEU A 159 -10.04 4.61 -3.33
C LEU A 159 -9.77 3.10 -3.46
N PHE A 160 -8.88 2.59 -2.62
CA PHE A 160 -8.41 1.21 -2.63
C PHE A 160 -8.82 0.45 -1.38
N ILE A 161 -9.12 -0.86 -1.54
CA ILE A 161 -9.08 -1.85 -0.46
C ILE A 161 -7.71 -2.54 -0.54
N ASN A 162 -7.01 -2.68 0.59
CA ASN A 162 -5.68 -3.27 0.63
C ASN A 162 -5.64 -4.47 1.58
N ASP A 163 -4.97 -5.55 1.19
CA ASP A 163 -4.87 -6.77 2.02
C ASP A 163 -3.64 -7.61 1.65
N TYR A 164 -3.20 -8.46 2.58
CA TYR A 164 -2.15 -9.48 2.38
C TYR A 164 -2.73 -10.86 2.13
N GLY A 165 -1.90 -11.78 1.61
CA GLY A 165 -2.26 -13.19 1.43
C GLY A 165 -3.26 -13.40 0.28
N VAL A 166 -3.35 -12.42 -0.61
CA VAL A 166 -4.28 -12.37 -1.73
C VAL A 166 -3.58 -12.46 -3.09
N GLU A 167 -2.26 -12.66 -3.13
CA GLU A 167 -1.44 -12.72 -4.34
C GLU A 167 -1.77 -13.95 -5.20
N GLY A 168 -2.16 -15.05 -4.55
CA GLY A 168 -2.58 -16.29 -5.20
C GLY A 168 -4.09 -16.53 -5.20
N ARG A 169 -4.51 -17.68 -5.72
CA ARG A 169 -5.91 -18.16 -5.62
C ARG A 169 -6.16 -18.77 -4.24
N THR A 170 -6.27 -17.91 -3.23
CA THR A 170 -6.60 -18.28 -1.85
C THR A 170 -8.08 -18.05 -1.56
N ARG A 171 -8.61 -18.64 -0.48
CA ARG A 171 -9.96 -18.33 0.00
C ARG A 171 -10.11 -16.85 0.33
N LYS A 172 -9.08 -16.25 0.92
CA LYS A 172 -9.01 -14.82 1.19
C LYS A 172 -9.11 -13.97 -0.09
N ALA A 173 -8.35 -14.31 -1.14
CA ALA A 173 -8.45 -13.63 -2.43
C ALA A 173 -9.85 -13.75 -3.06
N ASP A 174 -10.48 -14.92 -2.95
CA ASP A 174 -11.83 -15.13 -3.45
C ASP A 174 -12.88 -14.33 -2.66
N GLY A 175 -12.71 -14.23 -1.34
CA GLY A 175 -13.51 -13.36 -0.47
C GLY A 175 -13.36 -11.88 -0.82
N LEU A 176 -12.13 -11.42 -1.05
CA LEU A 176 -11.85 -10.03 -1.45
C LEU A 176 -12.46 -9.71 -2.82
N LEU A 177 -12.34 -10.63 -3.78
CA LEU A 177 -12.96 -10.48 -5.09
C LEU A 177 -14.49 -10.38 -4.99
N ALA A 178 -15.11 -11.21 -4.15
CA ALA A 178 -16.55 -11.17 -3.91
C ALA A 178 -16.98 -9.84 -3.26
N MET A 179 -16.26 -9.40 -2.22
CA MET A 179 -16.50 -8.12 -1.56
C MET A 179 -16.44 -6.94 -2.53
N VAL A 180 -15.35 -6.83 -3.30
CA VAL A 180 -15.15 -5.74 -4.27
C VAL A 180 -16.28 -5.74 -5.31
N ARG A 181 -16.65 -6.92 -5.82
CA ARG A 181 -17.77 -7.06 -6.76
C ARG A 181 -19.09 -6.57 -6.17
N ASP A 182 -19.38 -6.90 -4.92
CA ASP A 182 -20.64 -6.55 -4.28
C ASP A 182 -20.69 -5.06 -3.89
N LEU A 183 -19.59 -4.49 -3.43
CA LEU A 183 -19.43 -3.04 -3.22
C LEU A 183 -19.65 -2.26 -4.52
N ARG A 184 -19.00 -2.69 -5.60
CA ARG A 184 -19.16 -2.12 -6.95
C ARG A 184 -20.61 -2.17 -7.43
N ARG A 185 -21.29 -3.31 -7.25
CA ARG A 185 -22.72 -3.47 -7.60
C ARG A 185 -23.62 -2.55 -6.77
N ALA A 186 -23.25 -2.26 -5.53
CA ALA A 186 -23.95 -1.33 -4.64
C ALA A 186 -23.60 0.15 -4.88
N GLY A 187 -22.86 0.48 -5.95
CA GLY A 187 -22.48 1.84 -6.29
C GLY A 187 -21.49 2.48 -5.32
N VAL A 188 -20.73 1.67 -4.58
CA VAL A 188 -19.65 2.15 -3.70
C VAL A 188 -18.43 2.52 -4.58
N PRO A 189 -17.79 3.68 -4.36
CA PRO A 189 -16.67 4.16 -5.18
C PRO A 189 -15.38 3.41 -4.86
N VAL A 190 -15.30 2.13 -5.25
CA VAL A 190 -14.08 1.32 -5.15
C VAL A 190 -13.35 1.40 -6.49
N ASP A 191 -12.19 2.06 -6.51
CA ASP A 191 -11.39 2.31 -7.71
C ASP A 191 -10.26 1.30 -7.90
N GLY A 192 -9.85 0.62 -6.84
CA GLY A 192 -8.73 -0.31 -6.89
C GLY A 192 -8.63 -1.30 -5.74
N VAL A 193 -7.74 -2.28 -5.93
CA VAL A 193 -7.36 -3.29 -4.93
C VAL A 193 -5.85 -3.34 -4.81
N GLY A 194 -5.34 -3.13 -3.59
CA GLY A 194 -3.94 -3.27 -3.22
C GLY A 194 -3.63 -4.69 -2.78
N PHE A 195 -2.50 -5.21 -3.25
CA PHE A 195 -1.92 -6.50 -2.89
C PHE A 195 -0.63 -6.20 -2.14
N GLN A 196 -0.65 -6.36 -0.81
CA GLN A 196 0.49 -6.02 0.03
C GLN A 196 1.76 -6.72 -0.45
N SER A 197 1.67 -8.01 -0.80
CA SER A 197 2.78 -8.79 -1.32
C SER A 197 3.96 -8.93 -0.34
N HIS A 198 3.67 -9.09 0.95
CA HIS A 198 4.67 -9.52 1.94
C HIS A 198 5.02 -11.00 1.73
N LEU A 199 6.17 -11.27 1.11
CA LEU A 199 6.59 -12.62 0.73
C LEU A 199 7.81 -13.10 1.55
N GLN A 200 8.06 -14.39 1.50
CA GLN A 200 9.30 -15.03 1.96
C GLN A 200 10.14 -15.49 0.78
N TRP A 201 11.46 -15.58 0.98
CA TRP A 201 12.39 -16.06 -0.05
C TRP A 201 12.01 -17.44 -0.63
N ASP A 202 11.39 -18.33 0.16
CA ASP A 202 10.96 -19.65 -0.26
C ASP A 202 9.50 -19.72 -0.75
N ASP A 203 8.80 -18.58 -0.84
CA ASP A 203 7.47 -18.53 -1.42
C ASP A 203 7.46 -18.87 -2.91
N ARG A 204 6.30 -19.38 -3.34
CA ARG A 204 6.01 -19.77 -4.73
C ARG A 204 4.65 -19.21 -5.13
N PRO A 205 4.47 -17.88 -5.26
CA PRO A 205 3.19 -17.31 -5.67
C PRO A 205 2.87 -17.79 -7.09
N ARG A 206 1.82 -18.61 -7.20
CA ARG A 206 1.34 -19.14 -8.48
C ARG A 206 0.21 -18.28 -9.00
N ASP A 207 0.18 -18.06 -10.30
CA ASP A 207 -0.90 -17.37 -11.02
C ASP A 207 -1.15 -15.91 -10.59
N LEU A 208 -0.14 -15.18 -10.10
CA LEU A 208 -0.31 -13.77 -9.72
C LEU A 208 -0.88 -12.91 -10.87
N VAL A 209 -0.38 -13.07 -12.10
CA VAL A 209 -0.91 -12.38 -13.29
C VAL A 209 -2.40 -12.70 -13.50
N GLY A 210 -2.76 -13.98 -13.46
CA GLY A 210 -4.15 -14.39 -13.63
C GLY A 210 -5.04 -13.86 -12.51
N ASN A 211 -4.53 -13.81 -11.28
CA ASN A 211 -5.27 -13.29 -10.14
C ASN A 211 -5.49 -11.78 -10.24
N LEU A 212 -4.45 -11.00 -10.51
CA LEU A 212 -4.55 -9.56 -10.78
C LEU A 212 -5.59 -9.26 -11.88
N ARG A 213 -5.61 -10.04 -12.96
CA ARG A 213 -6.60 -9.90 -14.04
C ARG A 213 -8.04 -10.14 -13.60
N ARG A 214 -8.29 -11.05 -12.64
CA ARG A 214 -9.66 -11.28 -12.12
C ARG A 214 -10.22 -10.05 -11.44
N PHE A 215 -9.39 -9.33 -10.68
CA PHE A 215 -9.78 -8.07 -10.06
C PHE A 215 -9.96 -6.97 -11.10
N ALA A 216 -9.02 -6.86 -12.06
CA ALA A 216 -9.13 -5.91 -13.17
C ALA A 216 -10.44 -6.08 -13.97
N GLN A 217 -10.92 -7.32 -14.15
CA GLN A 217 -12.19 -7.62 -14.82
C GLN A 217 -13.44 -7.10 -14.08
N LEU A 218 -13.33 -6.71 -12.81
CA LEU A 218 -14.39 -5.99 -12.09
C LEU A 218 -14.43 -4.49 -12.45
N GLY A 219 -13.52 -4.02 -13.30
CA GLY A 219 -13.39 -2.62 -13.70
C GLY A 219 -12.71 -1.75 -12.65
N VAL A 220 -11.85 -2.33 -11.81
CA VAL A 220 -11.02 -1.64 -10.81
C VAL A 220 -9.54 -1.78 -11.18
N SER A 221 -8.69 -0.85 -10.72
CA SER A 221 -7.25 -1.06 -10.81
C SER A 221 -6.75 -2.09 -9.81
N VAL A 222 -5.53 -2.56 -10.05
CA VAL A 222 -4.75 -3.30 -9.06
C VAL A 222 -3.46 -2.55 -8.74
N ALA A 223 -2.87 -2.84 -7.60
CA ALA A 223 -1.59 -2.27 -7.19
C ALA A 223 -0.82 -3.30 -6.36
N ILE A 224 0.50 -3.32 -6.50
CA ILE A 224 1.40 -3.92 -5.52
C ILE A 224 1.76 -2.80 -4.54
N THR A 225 1.44 -2.97 -3.26
CA THR A 225 1.40 -1.85 -2.29
C THR A 225 2.50 -1.92 -1.23
N GLU A 226 2.97 -3.10 -0.85
CA GLU A 226 3.85 -3.28 0.31
C GLU A 226 4.91 -4.37 0.09
N LEU A 227 5.46 -4.48 -1.12
CA LEU A 227 6.34 -5.60 -1.45
C LEU A 227 7.63 -5.58 -0.62
N ASP A 228 7.80 -6.62 0.18
CA ASP A 228 9.06 -7.06 0.75
C ASP A 228 9.19 -8.58 0.57
N VAL A 229 10.44 -9.07 0.57
CA VAL A 229 10.71 -10.50 0.45
C VAL A 229 11.68 -10.90 1.54
N ARG A 230 11.16 -11.24 2.72
CA ARG A 230 12.00 -11.56 3.89
C ARG A 230 12.83 -12.83 3.68
N VAL A 231 14.08 -12.77 4.12
CA VAL A 231 15.06 -13.85 4.04
C VAL A 231 15.28 -14.43 5.43
N GLU A 232 15.22 -15.76 5.55
CA GLU A 232 15.60 -16.46 6.78
C GLU A 232 17.11 -16.29 7.01
N LEU A 233 17.52 -15.84 8.18
CA LEU A 233 18.91 -15.58 8.54
C LEU A 233 19.66 -16.86 8.96
N PRO A 234 20.98 -16.96 8.70
CA PRO A 234 21.80 -15.99 7.98
C PRO A 234 21.45 -15.95 6.49
N GLU A 235 21.59 -14.75 5.91
CA GLU A 235 21.49 -14.59 4.46
C GLU A 235 22.59 -15.38 3.75
N THR A 236 22.27 -15.90 2.56
CA THR A 236 23.23 -16.57 1.69
C THR A 236 23.02 -16.10 0.26
N PRO A 237 24.04 -16.19 -0.63
CA PRO A 237 23.87 -15.84 -2.04
C PRO A 237 22.67 -16.52 -2.69
N ALA A 238 22.44 -17.81 -2.41
CA ALA A 238 21.30 -18.55 -2.94
C ALA A 238 19.94 -18.02 -2.45
N LYS A 239 19.85 -17.60 -1.18
CA LYS A 239 18.63 -16.97 -0.63
C LYS A 239 18.39 -15.59 -1.26
N LEU A 240 19.44 -14.79 -1.46
CA LEU A 240 19.36 -13.47 -2.10
C LEU A 240 19.03 -13.55 -3.60
N ASP A 241 19.56 -14.54 -4.32
CA ASP A 241 19.19 -14.79 -5.71
C ASP A 241 17.71 -15.17 -5.84
N ARG A 242 17.23 -15.99 -4.90
CA ARG A 242 15.83 -16.37 -4.85
C ARG A 242 14.92 -15.18 -4.50
N GLN A 243 15.35 -14.33 -3.58
CA GLN A 243 14.70 -13.07 -3.25
C GLN A 243 14.58 -12.18 -4.50
N ALA A 244 15.68 -11.99 -5.22
CA ALA A 244 15.72 -11.18 -6.44
C ALA A 244 14.78 -11.74 -7.53
N ALA A 245 14.70 -13.06 -7.67
CA ALA A 245 13.76 -13.71 -8.58
C ALA A 245 12.30 -13.42 -8.22
N LEU A 246 11.95 -13.37 -6.93
CA LEU A 246 10.60 -13.05 -6.47
C LEU A 246 10.25 -11.58 -6.72
N TYR A 247 11.14 -10.64 -6.39
CA TYR A 247 10.97 -9.22 -6.73
C TYR A 247 10.69 -9.03 -8.23
N ARG A 248 11.51 -9.66 -9.09
CA ARG A 248 11.32 -9.62 -10.54
C ARG A 248 9.99 -10.26 -10.96
N GLN A 249 9.61 -11.38 -10.35
CA GLN A 249 8.34 -12.07 -10.65
C GLN A 249 7.14 -11.19 -10.37
N VAL A 250 7.09 -10.51 -9.21
CA VAL A 250 5.99 -9.62 -8.83
C VAL A 250 5.94 -8.40 -9.76
N LEU A 251 7.09 -7.78 -10.06
CA LEU A 251 7.14 -6.64 -10.99
C LEU A 251 6.65 -7.03 -12.40
N LYS A 252 7.13 -8.17 -12.93
CA LYS A 252 6.64 -8.71 -14.20
C LYS A 252 5.13 -8.90 -14.19
N ALA A 253 4.58 -9.40 -13.07
CA ALA A 253 3.15 -9.63 -12.98
C ALA A 253 2.35 -8.34 -13.04
N CYS A 254 2.78 -7.30 -12.31
CA CYS A 254 2.17 -5.98 -12.37
C CYS A 254 2.28 -5.39 -13.79
N LEU A 255 3.46 -5.42 -14.42
CA LEU A 255 3.66 -4.91 -15.78
C LEU A 255 2.86 -5.65 -16.86
N ALA A 256 2.47 -6.91 -16.61
CA ALA A 256 1.68 -7.73 -17.52
C ALA A 256 0.15 -7.47 -17.43
N VAL A 257 -0.29 -6.60 -16.53
CA VAL A 257 -1.70 -6.22 -16.32
C VAL A 257 -1.80 -4.70 -16.43
N THR A 258 -2.44 -4.21 -17.49
CA THR A 258 -2.53 -2.76 -17.80
C THR A 258 -3.20 -1.96 -16.68
N GLU A 259 -4.12 -2.59 -15.95
CA GLU A 259 -4.81 -2.01 -14.80
C GLU A 259 -3.96 -1.98 -13.52
N CYS A 260 -2.75 -2.57 -13.52
CA CYS A 260 -1.79 -2.40 -12.43
C CYS A 260 -1.18 -1.00 -12.51
N VAL A 261 -1.43 -0.16 -11.50
CA VAL A 261 -1.06 1.27 -11.56
C VAL A 261 0.04 1.69 -10.59
N SER A 262 0.40 0.83 -9.65
CA SER A 262 1.44 1.08 -8.66
C SER A 262 2.19 -0.19 -8.31
N PHE A 263 3.49 -0.02 -8.04
CA PHE A 263 4.39 -1.02 -7.50
C PHE A 263 5.22 -0.36 -6.40
N THR A 264 4.86 -0.63 -5.15
CA THR A 264 5.47 -0.03 -3.97
C THR A 264 6.17 -1.11 -3.15
N VAL A 265 7.41 -0.84 -2.73
CA VAL A 265 8.14 -1.68 -1.77
C VAL A 265 7.93 -1.18 -0.34
N TRP A 266 7.83 -2.08 0.65
CA TRP A 266 7.59 -1.67 2.05
C TRP A 266 8.89 -1.35 2.79
N GLY A 267 9.44 -0.18 2.45
CA GLY A 267 10.77 0.23 2.83
C GLY A 267 11.82 -0.29 1.84
N PHE A 268 12.72 0.60 1.40
CA PHE A 268 13.72 0.25 0.39
C PHE A 268 15.04 -0.27 0.95
N THR A 269 15.33 -0.06 2.24
CA THR A 269 16.58 -0.47 2.90
C THR A 269 16.37 -1.37 4.11
N ASP A 270 17.23 -2.39 4.24
CA ASP A 270 17.27 -3.28 5.39
C ASP A 270 17.57 -2.56 6.72
N ALA A 271 18.23 -1.38 6.68
CA ALA A 271 18.54 -0.59 7.88
C ALA A 271 17.30 -0.14 8.66
N ARG A 272 16.16 0.00 7.96
CA ARG A 272 14.91 0.56 8.48
C ARG A 272 13.73 -0.40 8.34
N SER A 273 13.97 -1.64 7.93
CA SER A 273 12.92 -2.62 7.71
C SER A 273 12.24 -3.01 9.02
N TRP A 274 10.90 -3.12 8.98
CA TRP A 274 10.08 -3.65 10.06
C TRP A 274 10.30 -5.15 10.33
N ILE A 275 10.83 -5.88 9.33
CA ILE A 275 10.90 -7.35 9.33
C ILE A 275 11.64 -7.91 10.55
N PRO A 276 12.84 -7.47 10.95
CA PRO A 276 13.53 -8.04 12.11
C PRO A 276 12.78 -7.84 13.43
N GLY A 277 11.99 -6.76 13.54
CA GLY A 277 11.20 -6.46 14.74
C GLY A 277 9.90 -7.27 14.83
N TYR A 278 9.38 -7.77 13.71
CA TYR A 278 8.11 -8.47 13.63
C TYR A 278 8.25 -9.98 13.36
N HIS A 279 9.31 -10.39 12.64
CA HIS A 279 9.58 -11.76 12.26
C HIS A 279 10.96 -12.19 12.76
N GLU A 280 11.00 -12.79 13.96
CA GLU A 280 12.22 -13.31 14.55
C GLU A 280 12.92 -14.32 13.61
N GLY A 281 14.23 -14.16 13.45
CA GLY A 281 15.04 -14.99 12.56
C GLY A 281 14.97 -14.61 11.07
N TYR A 282 14.22 -13.57 10.70
CA TYR A 282 14.13 -13.05 9.33
C TYR A 282 14.68 -11.62 9.23
N GLY A 283 15.17 -11.28 8.04
CA GLY A 283 15.68 -9.96 7.71
C GLY A 283 15.97 -9.84 6.22
N ALA A 284 16.92 -8.96 5.90
CA ALA A 284 17.43 -8.74 4.54
C ALA A 284 16.32 -8.65 3.48
N ALA A 285 15.20 -7.98 3.78
CA ALA A 285 13.96 -8.08 3.03
C ALA A 285 13.83 -7.08 1.87
N CYS A 286 14.66 -6.03 1.86
CA CYS A 286 14.52 -4.86 1.00
C CYS A 286 15.48 -4.85 -0.19
N LEU A 287 15.43 -3.79 -1.01
CA LEU A 287 16.23 -3.62 -2.24
C LEU A 287 17.69 -3.23 -1.97
N PHE A 288 17.93 -2.52 -0.87
CA PHE A 288 19.23 -2.07 -0.42
C PHE A 288 19.55 -2.70 0.94
N ASP A 289 20.82 -2.97 1.18
CA ASP A 289 21.27 -3.47 2.47
C ASP A 289 21.28 -2.37 3.54
N ALA A 290 21.78 -2.70 4.74
CA ALA A 290 21.83 -1.78 5.86
C ALA A 290 22.84 -0.63 5.68
N ALA A 291 23.75 -0.74 4.71
CA ALA A 291 24.72 0.28 4.33
C ALA A 291 24.30 1.03 3.05
N LEU A 292 23.03 0.90 2.64
CA LEU A 292 22.46 1.51 1.44
C LEU A 292 23.13 1.06 0.14
N VAL A 293 23.75 -0.13 0.14
CA VAL A 293 24.31 -0.74 -1.07
C VAL A 293 23.22 -1.54 -1.80
N PRO A 294 23.06 -1.39 -3.12
CA PRO A 294 22.09 -2.16 -3.89
C PRO A 294 22.32 -3.68 -3.80
N LYS A 295 21.24 -4.43 -3.54
CA LYS A 295 21.26 -5.90 -3.50
C LYS A 295 20.89 -6.51 -4.86
N PRO A 296 21.05 -7.83 -5.07
CA PRO A 296 20.58 -8.51 -6.28
C PRO A 296 19.11 -8.22 -6.63
N ALA A 297 18.25 -8.00 -5.62
CA ALA A 297 16.86 -7.62 -5.80
C ALA A 297 16.69 -6.28 -6.55
N TYR A 298 17.48 -5.25 -6.19
CA TYR A 298 17.47 -3.96 -6.90
C TYR A 298 17.85 -4.15 -8.38
N ALA A 299 18.97 -4.82 -8.64
CA ALA A 299 19.43 -5.09 -10.00
C ALA A 299 18.37 -5.84 -10.83
N ALA A 300 17.69 -6.80 -10.22
CA ALA A 300 16.64 -7.56 -10.89
C ALA A 300 15.41 -6.71 -11.29
N LEU A 301 15.03 -5.72 -10.49
CA LEU A 301 13.98 -4.77 -10.84
C LEU A 301 14.41 -3.83 -11.96
N ILE A 302 15.61 -3.25 -11.85
CA ILE A 302 16.16 -2.34 -12.87
C ILE A 302 16.28 -3.01 -14.23
N ASP A 303 16.79 -4.24 -14.27
CA ASP A 303 16.86 -5.05 -15.48
C ASP A 303 15.49 -5.24 -16.15
N GLU A 304 14.45 -5.41 -15.35
CA GLU A 304 13.10 -5.61 -15.85
C GLU A 304 12.50 -4.32 -16.40
N LEU A 305 12.67 -3.21 -15.67
CA LEU A 305 12.20 -1.89 -16.11
C LEU A 305 12.89 -1.44 -17.41
N ARG A 306 14.18 -1.75 -17.59
CA ARG A 306 14.95 -1.44 -18.81
C ARG A 306 14.52 -2.24 -20.04
N ARG A 307 13.79 -3.35 -19.87
CA ARG A 307 13.25 -4.14 -21.00
C ARG A 307 12.00 -3.54 -21.61
N LEU A 308 11.37 -2.56 -20.95
CA LEU A 308 10.19 -1.90 -21.47
C LEU A 308 10.55 -0.99 -22.66
N PRO A 309 9.75 -0.98 -23.73
CA PRO A 309 9.99 -0.09 -24.85
C PRO A 309 9.90 1.39 -24.40
N PRO A 310 10.67 2.31 -25.00
CA PRO A 310 10.49 3.75 -24.78
C PRO A 310 9.06 4.16 -25.14
N ARG A 311 8.44 5.10 -24.41
CA ARG A 311 7.12 5.63 -24.80
C ARG A 311 7.23 6.29 -26.18
N SER A 312 6.47 5.80 -27.16
CA SER A 312 6.20 6.55 -28.38
C SER A 312 5.41 7.80 -28.01
N GLY A 313 6.05 8.97 -28.07
CA GLY A 313 5.42 10.25 -27.83
C GLY A 313 4.35 10.52 -28.89
N GLY A 314 3.08 10.38 -28.51
CA GLY A 314 1.96 10.87 -29.30
C GLY A 314 1.89 12.40 -29.20
N VAL A 315 2.66 13.09 -30.05
CA VAL A 315 2.39 14.49 -30.38
C VAL A 315 1.46 14.45 -31.60
N SER A 316 0.15 14.47 -31.36
CA SER A 316 -0.78 14.95 -32.38
C SER A 316 -0.71 16.48 -32.37
N SER A 317 0.04 17.06 -33.29
CA SER A 317 -0.05 18.49 -33.60
C SER A 317 -1.45 18.81 -34.11
N PRO A 318 -2.10 19.89 -33.64
CA PRO A 318 -3.29 20.40 -34.30
C PRO A 318 -2.87 21.12 -35.57
N GLY A 319 -3.38 20.65 -36.70
CA GLY A 319 -3.44 21.39 -37.96
C GLY A 319 -4.86 21.89 -38.19
#